data_AF-A0A0F9MSJ9-F1
#
_entry.id   AF-A0A0F9MSJ9-F1
#
_cell.length_a   1.000
_cell.length_b   1.000
_cell.length_c   1.000
_cell.angle_alpha   90.00
_cell.angle_beta   90.00
_cell.angle_gamma   90.00
#
_symmetry.space_group_name_H-M   'P 1'
#
loop_
_entity.id
_entity.type
_entity.pdbx_description
1 polymer ?
#
loop_
_entity_poly.entity_id
_entity_poly.type
_entity_poly.pdbx_seq_one_letter_code
_entity_poly.pdbx_strand_id
1 'polypeptide(L)'
;MNREQKIAYATRYAAELVARHAGIAGIVLGGSVARGNDLPISDVDLWCFVDDAHRPLPVEKHSEGDLYIDVDQRAASELVRLDVADDPYFCGYVHDALILFDRDGDVGKCRNRARQYLAAPLHREKQLASIRESVERNHKNLAASAQAHDAREACRTSIFAAWSLCDYMLTAKGVSPGGARGIARLAVAWPDAANALIEFEGAEQMDQPQIDSLIQTYQTVAGAGSFFEMWFSKVKWMFANGYGSDALHALWIALGLRIKGAPNDLRDLLDVASSHWLDTIGWNWDTVLAKSHQLRGMIDRFCIPSEDKDKTATKPDAGDPDMHRDA
;
A
#
# COMPACT_ATOMS: atom_id res chain seq x y z
N MET A 1 15.08 8.60 -15.71
CA MET A 1 14.22 8.36 -16.90
C MET A 1 12.85 8.98 -16.65
N ASN A 2 12.23 9.68 -17.61
CA ASN A 2 10.86 10.20 -17.44
C ASN A 2 9.81 9.11 -17.72
N ARG A 3 8.52 9.37 -17.42
CA ARG A 3 7.44 8.40 -17.59
C ARG A 3 7.33 7.84 -19.01
N GLU A 4 7.38 8.71 -20.02
CA GLU A 4 7.24 8.32 -21.42
C GLU A 4 8.35 7.36 -21.85
N GLN A 5 9.58 7.66 -21.44
CA GLN A 5 10.74 6.80 -21.67
C GLN A 5 10.58 5.44 -20.97
N LYS A 6 10.04 5.39 -19.75
CA LYS A 6 9.77 4.12 -19.04
C LYS A 6 8.71 3.30 -19.73
N ILE A 7 7.61 3.91 -20.18
CA ILE A 7 6.55 3.23 -20.93
C ILE A 7 7.11 2.68 -22.25
N ALA A 8 7.90 3.49 -22.98
CA ALA A 8 8.53 3.06 -24.23
C ALA A 8 9.47 1.88 -24.00
N TYR A 9 10.29 1.93 -22.95
CA TYR A 9 11.19 0.84 -22.57
C TYR A 9 10.40 -0.43 -22.19
N ALA A 10 9.39 -0.32 -21.33
CA ALA A 10 8.53 -1.43 -20.92
C ALA A 10 7.82 -2.09 -22.13
N THR A 11 7.37 -1.28 -23.08
CA THR A 11 6.72 -1.77 -24.31
C THR A 11 7.69 -2.57 -25.17
N ARG A 12 8.92 -2.08 -25.36
CA ARG A 12 9.97 -2.80 -26.10
C ARG A 12 10.33 -4.11 -25.41
N TYR A 13 10.55 -4.06 -24.09
CA TYR A 13 10.90 -5.23 -23.31
C TYR A 13 9.78 -6.30 -23.31
N ALA A 14 8.52 -5.88 -23.22
CA ALA A 14 7.37 -6.78 -23.36
C ALA A 14 7.35 -7.49 -24.72
N ALA A 15 7.64 -6.78 -25.82
CA ALA A 15 7.74 -7.38 -27.15
C ALA A 15 8.88 -8.41 -27.24
N GLU A 16 10.04 -8.12 -26.63
CA GLU A 16 11.17 -9.06 -26.56
C GLU A 16 10.84 -10.30 -25.71
N LEU A 17 10.08 -10.17 -24.63
CA LEU A 17 9.60 -11.30 -23.84
C LEU A 17 8.66 -12.20 -24.67
N VAL A 18 7.68 -11.60 -25.34
CA VAL A 18 6.74 -12.34 -26.21
C VAL A 18 7.47 -13.08 -27.33
N ALA A 19 8.49 -12.45 -27.94
CA ALA A 19 9.29 -13.08 -28.98
C ALA A 19 10.09 -14.29 -28.47
N ARG A 20 10.52 -14.28 -27.20
CA ARG A 20 11.28 -15.38 -26.57
C ARG A 20 10.39 -16.47 -25.99
N HIS A 21 9.15 -16.16 -25.64
CA HIS A 21 8.28 -17.04 -24.87
C HIS A 21 6.86 -17.10 -25.45
N ALA A 22 6.59 -18.12 -26.27
CA ALA A 22 5.30 -18.31 -26.93
C ALA A 22 4.11 -18.55 -25.97
N GLY A 23 4.38 -18.98 -24.73
CA GLY A 23 3.37 -19.23 -23.69
C GLY A 23 2.85 -17.99 -22.98
N ILE A 24 3.30 -16.78 -23.34
CA ILE A 24 2.76 -15.55 -22.76
C ILE A 24 1.38 -15.26 -23.37
N ALA A 25 0.37 -15.18 -22.52
CA ALA A 25 -1.00 -14.84 -22.88
C ALA A 25 -1.26 -13.33 -22.81
N GLY A 26 -0.57 -12.62 -21.91
CA GLY A 26 -0.74 -11.18 -21.74
C GLY A 26 0.36 -10.54 -20.91
N ILE A 27 0.64 -9.26 -21.16
CA ILE A 27 1.55 -8.45 -20.36
C ILE A 27 0.89 -7.12 -20.07
N VAL A 28 0.87 -6.73 -18.80
CA VAL A 28 0.43 -5.40 -18.38
C VAL A 28 1.52 -4.68 -17.62
N LEU A 29 1.59 -3.37 -17.82
CA LEU A 29 2.36 -2.43 -17.01
C LEU A 29 1.43 -1.86 -15.96
N GLY A 30 1.76 -2.05 -14.69
CA GLY A 30 1.01 -1.50 -13.56
C GLY A 30 1.80 -0.46 -12.78
N GLY A 31 1.50 -0.39 -11.49
CA GLY A 31 2.22 0.46 -10.56
C GLY A 31 2.10 1.96 -10.85
N SER A 32 3.08 2.72 -10.35
CA SER A 32 3.05 4.18 -10.44
C SER A 32 3.18 4.72 -11.86
N VAL A 33 3.91 4.00 -12.72
CA VAL A 33 4.13 4.39 -14.13
C VAL A 33 2.82 4.31 -14.91
N ALA A 34 2.05 3.22 -14.75
CA ALA A 34 0.74 3.08 -15.39
C ALA A 34 -0.21 4.22 -14.98
N ARG A 35 -0.28 4.51 -13.67
CA ARG A 35 -1.16 5.55 -13.10
C ARG A 35 -0.72 6.98 -13.40
N GLY A 36 0.50 7.19 -13.87
CA GLY A 36 1.03 8.54 -14.14
C GLY A 36 1.35 9.35 -12.89
N ASN A 37 1.67 8.66 -11.79
CA ASN A 37 2.18 9.27 -10.57
C ASN A 37 3.56 8.72 -10.20
N ASP A 38 4.33 8.28 -11.19
CA ASP A 38 5.69 7.83 -11.02
C ASP A 38 6.65 8.97 -10.72
N LEU A 39 7.69 8.65 -9.98
CA LEU A 39 8.84 9.51 -9.73
C LEU A 39 9.95 9.16 -10.71
N PRO A 40 10.93 10.03 -10.96
CA PRO A 40 12.10 9.70 -11.78
C PRO A 40 12.81 8.38 -11.40
N ILE A 41 12.78 8.02 -10.11
CA ILE A 41 13.36 6.80 -9.55
C ILE A 41 12.39 5.60 -9.47
N SER A 42 11.12 5.78 -9.83
CA SER A 42 10.17 4.66 -9.84
C SER A 42 10.59 3.58 -10.83
N ASP A 43 10.50 2.36 -10.33
CA ASP A 43 10.54 1.09 -11.03
C ASP A 43 9.40 0.90 -12.03
N VAL A 44 9.56 -0.11 -12.88
CA VAL A 44 8.57 -0.59 -13.86
C VAL A 44 8.04 -1.93 -13.37
N ASP A 45 6.76 -1.95 -12.99
CA ASP A 45 6.06 -3.16 -12.56
C ASP A 45 5.35 -3.81 -13.76
N LEU A 46 5.75 -5.03 -14.11
CA LEU A 46 5.11 -5.84 -15.15
C LEU A 46 4.43 -7.06 -14.53
N TRP A 47 3.17 -7.30 -14.90
CA TRP A 47 2.53 -8.60 -14.71
C TRP A 47 2.49 -9.34 -16.04
N CYS A 48 3.15 -10.49 -16.07
CA CYS A 48 3.21 -11.39 -17.21
C CYS A 48 2.30 -12.58 -16.94
N PHE A 49 1.19 -12.66 -17.67
CA PHE A 49 0.25 -13.78 -17.62
C PHE A 49 0.73 -14.88 -18.58
N VAL A 50 1.08 -16.02 -18.02
CA VAL A 50 1.70 -17.14 -18.74
C VAL A 50 0.76 -18.33 -18.70
N ASP A 51 0.57 -18.99 -19.84
CA ASP A 51 -0.14 -20.26 -19.93
C ASP A 51 0.42 -21.25 -18.91
N ASP A 52 -0.45 -21.91 -18.16
CA ASP A 52 -0.06 -22.75 -17.00
C ASP A 52 0.93 -23.85 -17.38
N ALA A 53 0.86 -24.37 -18.62
CA ALA A 53 1.78 -25.37 -19.16
C ALA A 53 3.21 -24.86 -19.44
N HIS A 54 3.42 -23.54 -19.45
CA HIS A 54 4.69 -22.89 -19.79
C HIS A 54 5.34 -22.17 -18.60
N ARG A 55 4.74 -22.22 -17.40
CA ARG A 55 5.24 -21.57 -16.18
C ARG A 55 6.18 -22.51 -15.39
N PRO A 56 7.21 -21.99 -14.70
CA PRO A 56 7.70 -20.61 -14.73
C PRO A 56 8.57 -20.34 -15.97
N LEU A 57 8.46 -19.13 -16.50
CA LEU A 57 9.40 -18.61 -17.48
C LEU A 57 10.73 -18.25 -16.80
N PRO A 58 11.87 -18.36 -17.49
CA PRO A 58 13.16 -17.88 -17.00
C PRO A 58 13.25 -16.36 -17.17
N VAL A 59 12.33 -15.63 -16.56
CA VAL A 59 12.30 -14.16 -16.58
C VAL A 59 12.86 -13.66 -15.25
N GLU A 60 13.94 -12.91 -15.36
CA GLU A 60 14.64 -12.33 -14.21
C GLU A 60 14.12 -10.91 -13.96
N LYS A 61 14.09 -10.52 -12.69
CA LYS A 61 14.06 -9.10 -12.33
C LYS A 61 15.43 -8.54 -12.70
N HIS A 62 15.48 -7.46 -13.47
CA HIS A 62 16.76 -6.91 -13.90
C HIS A 62 16.76 -5.38 -13.88
N SER A 63 17.97 -4.84 -13.86
CA SER A 63 18.21 -3.40 -13.91
C SER A 63 18.83 -3.03 -15.25
N GLU A 64 18.33 -1.96 -15.88
CA GLU A 64 18.91 -1.35 -17.06
C GLU A 64 19.33 0.09 -16.72
N GLY A 65 20.63 0.29 -16.48
CA GLY A 65 21.12 1.53 -15.87
C GLY A 65 20.45 1.73 -14.50
N ASP A 66 19.80 2.88 -14.32
CA ASP A 66 19.08 3.23 -13.09
C ASP A 66 17.62 2.73 -13.06
N LEU A 67 17.14 2.06 -14.12
CA LEU A 67 15.78 1.56 -14.19
C LEU A 67 15.70 0.13 -13.69
N TYR A 68 14.95 -0.10 -12.61
CA TYR A 68 14.59 -1.44 -12.15
C TYR A 68 13.28 -1.90 -12.80
N ILE A 69 13.24 -3.15 -13.28
CA ILE A 69 12.01 -3.80 -13.71
C ILE A 69 11.71 -4.96 -12.78
N ASP A 70 10.50 -4.94 -12.21
CA ASP A 70 9.93 -6.10 -11.55
C ASP A 70 8.97 -6.81 -12.49
N VAL A 71 9.21 -8.09 -12.75
CA VAL A 71 8.30 -8.94 -13.55
C VAL A 71 7.69 -10.00 -12.64
N ASP A 72 6.42 -9.84 -12.33
CA ASP A 72 5.63 -10.86 -11.64
C ASP A 72 4.97 -11.78 -12.68
N GLN A 73 5.13 -13.10 -12.50
CA GLN A 73 4.55 -14.10 -13.38
C GLN A 73 3.28 -14.66 -12.76
N ARG A 74 2.16 -14.44 -13.45
CA ARG A 74 0.81 -14.89 -13.06
C ARG A 74 0.35 -16.01 -13.98
N ALA A 75 -0.50 -16.90 -13.46
CA ALA A 75 -1.12 -17.91 -14.30
C ALA A 75 -2.14 -17.25 -15.24
N ALA A 76 -2.16 -17.61 -16.52
CA ALA A 76 -3.13 -17.06 -17.48
C ALA A 76 -4.57 -17.42 -17.08
N SER A 77 -4.77 -18.53 -16.37
CA SER A 77 -6.06 -18.91 -15.80
C SER A 77 -6.61 -17.86 -14.82
N GLU A 78 -5.76 -17.01 -14.20
CA GLU A 78 -6.21 -15.89 -13.38
C GLU A 78 -6.96 -14.83 -14.19
N LEU A 79 -6.69 -14.68 -15.50
CA LEU A 79 -7.40 -13.69 -16.32
C LEU A 79 -8.87 -14.02 -16.48
N VAL A 80 -9.25 -15.30 -16.49
CA VAL A 80 -10.64 -15.72 -16.77
C VAL A 80 -11.46 -15.97 -15.51
N ARG A 81 -10.80 -16.09 -14.36
CA ARG A 81 -11.44 -16.31 -13.06
C ARG A 81 -12.48 -15.24 -12.73
N LEU A 82 -13.65 -15.68 -12.26
CA LEU A 82 -14.77 -14.80 -11.87
C LEU A 82 -14.54 -14.17 -10.48
N ASP A 83 -13.80 -14.86 -9.61
CA ASP A 83 -13.44 -14.44 -8.25
C ASP A 83 -12.25 -13.49 -8.21
N VAL A 84 -11.68 -13.11 -9.36
CA VAL A 84 -10.71 -12.01 -9.46
C VAL A 84 -11.24 -10.74 -8.78
N ALA A 85 -12.57 -10.55 -8.83
CA ALA A 85 -13.30 -9.49 -8.12
C ALA A 85 -13.10 -9.46 -6.60
N ASP A 86 -12.79 -10.61 -6.00
CA ASP A 86 -12.66 -10.78 -4.56
C ASP A 86 -11.26 -10.39 -4.06
N ASP A 87 -10.27 -10.26 -4.97
CA ASP A 87 -8.95 -9.69 -4.67
C ASP A 87 -8.91 -8.19 -5.06
N PRO A 88 -9.02 -7.25 -4.10
CA PRO A 88 -9.00 -5.82 -4.38
C PRO A 88 -7.67 -5.34 -4.94
N TYR A 89 -6.55 -5.97 -4.59
CA TYR A 89 -5.23 -5.57 -5.08
C TYR A 89 -5.07 -6.01 -6.53
N PHE A 90 -5.46 -7.23 -6.87
CA PHE A 90 -5.50 -7.68 -8.27
C PHE A 90 -6.43 -6.80 -9.09
N CYS A 91 -7.67 -6.59 -8.64
CA CYS A 91 -8.63 -5.76 -9.35
C CYS A 91 -8.11 -4.35 -9.56
N GLY A 92 -7.59 -3.71 -8.51
CA GLY A 92 -7.02 -2.37 -8.59
C GLY A 92 -5.82 -2.30 -9.54
N TYR A 93 -4.94 -3.30 -9.49
CA TYR A 93 -3.76 -3.36 -10.34
C TYR A 93 -4.16 -3.48 -11.82
N VAL A 94 -4.99 -4.46 -12.18
CA VAL A 94 -5.42 -4.67 -13.57
C VAL A 94 -6.30 -3.51 -14.08
N HIS A 95 -7.13 -2.92 -13.21
CA HIS A 95 -7.95 -1.74 -13.52
C HIS A 95 -7.10 -0.56 -14.01
N ASP A 96 -6.04 -0.24 -13.28
CA ASP A 96 -5.15 0.90 -13.54
C ASP A 96 -4.07 0.59 -14.59
N ALA A 97 -3.92 -0.67 -14.99
CA ALA A 97 -2.81 -1.09 -15.83
C ALA A 97 -2.93 -0.66 -17.30
N LEU A 98 -1.76 -0.42 -17.89
CA LEU A 98 -1.57 -0.29 -19.33
C LEU A 98 -1.33 -1.68 -19.92
N ILE A 99 -2.17 -2.08 -20.87
CA ILE A 99 -2.01 -3.35 -21.57
C ILE A 99 -0.90 -3.17 -22.60
N LEU A 100 0.20 -3.93 -22.44
CA LEU A 100 1.32 -3.93 -23.37
C LEU A 100 1.21 -5.04 -24.41
N PHE A 101 0.63 -6.18 -24.01
CA PHE A 101 0.34 -7.32 -24.87
C PHE A 101 -0.91 -8.06 -24.39
N ASP A 102 -1.75 -8.51 -25.32
CA ASP A 102 -2.96 -9.28 -25.04
C ASP A 102 -3.24 -10.19 -26.24
N ARG A 103 -2.84 -11.47 -26.13
CA ARG A 103 -2.88 -12.42 -27.25
C ARG A 103 -4.31 -12.68 -27.72
N ASP A 104 -5.20 -12.91 -26.76
CA ASP A 104 -6.55 -13.43 -26.98
C ASP A 104 -7.66 -12.44 -26.54
N GLY A 105 -7.28 -11.25 -26.07
CA GLY A 105 -8.18 -10.22 -25.58
C GLY A 105 -8.65 -10.41 -24.13
N ASP A 106 -8.13 -11.43 -23.44
CA ASP A 106 -8.57 -11.81 -22.10
C ASP A 106 -8.09 -10.84 -21.02
N VAL A 107 -6.94 -10.17 -21.23
CA VAL A 107 -6.50 -9.08 -20.36
C VAL A 107 -7.49 -7.91 -20.44
N GLY A 108 -7.88 -7.52 -21.66
CA GLY A 108 -8.89 -6.47 -21.88
C GLY A 108 -10.23 -6.81 -21.23
N LYS A 109 -10.72 -8.05 -21.37
CA LYS A 109 -11.94 -8.53 -20.71
C LYS A 109 -11.81 -8.53 -19.19
N CYS A 110 -10.66 -8.95 -18.65
CA CYS A 110 -10.38 -8.92 -17.21
C CYS A 110 -10.40 -7.49 -16.67
N ARG A 111 -9.71 -6.55 -17.33
CA ARG A 111 -9.73 -5.12 -16.96
C ARG A 111 -11.13 -4.51 -17.00
N ASN A 112 -11.93 -4.84 -18.01
CA ASN A 112 -13.31 -4.36 -18.11
C ASN A 112 -14.19 -4.90 -16.98
N ARG A 113 -14.03 -6.18 -16.61
CA ARG A 113 -14.68 -6.74 -15.42
C ARG A 113 -14.23 -6.01 -14.15
N ALA A 114 -12.93 -5.84 -13.94
CA ALA A 114 -12.40 -5.11 -12.79
C ALA A 114 -13.00 -3.69 -12.67
N ARG A 115 -13.17 -2.97 -13.79
CA ARG A 115 -13.87 -1.67 -13.83
C ARG A 115 -15.32 -1.76 -13.38
N GLN A 116 -16.07 -2.74 -13.88
CA GLN A 116 -17.46 -2.96 -13.47
C GLN A 116 -17.56 -3.31 -11.98
N TYR A 117 -16.65 -4.15 -11.49
CA TYR A 117 -16.60 -4.54 -10.07
C TYR A 117 -16.27 -3.35 -9.16
N LEU A 118 -15.25 -2.55 -9.49
CA LEU A 118 -14.89 -1.38 -8.69
C LEU A 118 -15.97 -0.28 -8.73
N ALA A 119 -16.77 -0.22 -9.80
CA ALA A 119 -17.91 0.68 -9.89
C ALA A 119 -19.16 0.17 -9.13
N ALA A 120 -19.23 -1.12 -8.80
CA ALA A 120 -20.39 -1.71 -8.15
C ALA A 120 -20.39 -1.45 -6.62
N PRO A 121 -21.45 -0.83 -6.06
CA PRO A 121 -21.49 -0.47 -4.62
C PRO A 121 -21.22 -1.65 -3.67
N LEU A 122 -21.87 -2.79 -3.92
CA LEU A 122 -21.74 -3.99 -3.09
C LEU A 122 -20.31 -4.52 -3.01
N HIS A 123 -19.57 -4.45 -4.11
CA HIS A 123 -18.18 -4.93 -4.16
C HIS A 123 -17.25 -3.98 -3.41
N ARG A 124 -17.45 -2.67 -3.58
CA ARG A 124 -16.74 -1.67 -2.78
C ARG A 124 -17.00 -1.85 -1.29
N GLU A 125 -18.22 -2.13 -0.88
CA GLU A 125 -18.55 -2.42 0.53
C GLU A 125 -17.83 -3.67 1.05
N LYS A 126 -17.79 -4.76 0.28
CA LYS A 126 -17.03 -5.97 0.63
C LYS A 126 -15.52 -5.69 0.76
N GLN A 127 -14.96 -4.91 -0.17
CA GLN A 127 -13.55 -4.53 -0.12
C GLN A 127 -13.25 -3.68 1.11
N LEU A 128 -14.08 -2.67 1.39
CA LEU A 128 -13.96 -1.83 2.59
C LEU A 128 -14.09 -2.68 3.86
N ALA A 129 -15.01 -3.64 3.92
CA ALA A 129 -15.16 -4.55 5.05
C ALA A 129 -13.90 -5.40 5.27
N SER A 130 -13.37 -6.03 4.21
CA SER A 130 -12.14 -6.83 4.28
C SER A 130 -10.92 -6.01 4.74
N ILE A 131 -10.74 -4.80 4.20
CA ILE A 131 -9.66 -3.91 4.62
C ILE A 131 -9.87 -3.49 6.08
N ARG A 132 -11.10 -3.15 6.48
CA ARG A 132 -11.44 -2.80 7.87
C ARG A 132 -11.11 -3.94 8.83
N GLU A 133 -11.45 -5.18 8.50
CA GLU A 133 -11.07 -6.34 9.31
C GLU A 133 -9.55 -6.45 9.50
N SER A 134 -8.78 -6.15 8.46
CA SER A 134 -7.31 -6.06 8.56
C SER A 134 -6.87 -4.97 9.54
N VAL A 135 -7.43 -3.77 9.44
CA VAL A 135 -7.13 -2.66 10.36
C VAL A 135 -7.50 -3.02 11.80
N GLU A 136 -8.69 -3.57 12.03
CA GLU A 136 -9.19 -3.99 13.35
C GLU A 136 -8.31 -5.06 14.00
N ARG A 137 -7.86 -6.04 13.21
CA ARG A 137 -6.92 -7.07 13.66
C ARG A 137 -5.58 -6.47 14.06
N ASN A 138 -5.02 -5.57 13.23
CA ASN A 138 -3.75 -4.93 13.55
C ASN A 138 -3.85 -4.00 14.77
N HIS A 139 -4.98 -3.31 14.97
CA HIS A 139 -5.26 -2.55 16.20
C HIS A 139 -5.24 -3.44 17.45
N LYS A 140 -5.95 -4.59 17.42
CA LYS A 140 -5.94 -5.55 18.54
C LYS A 140 -4.53 -6.06 18.83
N ASN A 141 -3.77 -6.40 17.79
CA ASN A 141 -2.40 -6.88 17.97
C ASN A 141 -1.48 -5.79 18.50
N LEU A 142 -1.60 -4.54 18.05
CA LEU A 142 -0.80 -3.42 18.57
C LEU A 142 -1.04 -3.21 20.08
N ALA A 143 -2.30 -3.28 20.52
CA ALA A 143 -2.63 -3.23 21.95
C ALA A 143 -1.98 -4.39 22.74
N ALA A 144 -2.02 -5.61 22.19
CA ALA A 144 -1.39 -6.77 22.82
C ALA A 144 0.15 -6.65 22.86
N SER A 145 0.78 -6.14 21.80
CA SER A 145 2.23 -5.89 21.75
C SER A 145 2.68 -4.84 22.75
N ALA A 146 1.86 -3.80 22.98
CA ALA A 146 2.12 -2.81 24.02
C ALA A 146 2.15 -3.45 25.41
N GLN A 147 1.25 -4.40 25.70
CA GLN A 147 1.22 -5.11 26.99
C GLN A 147 2.38 -6.11 27.13
N ALA A 148 2.78 -6.74 26.02
CA ALA A 148 3.85 -7.73 25.99
C ALA A 148 5.27 -7.11 25.88
N HIS A 149 5.36 -5.80 25.68
CA HIS A 149 6.61 -5.10 25.36
C HIS A 149 7.36 -5.73 24.17
N ASP A 150 6.62 -6.17 23.13
CA ASP A 150 7.18 -6.76 21.91
C ASP A 150 7.36 -5.68 20.84
N ALA A 151 8.59 -5.17 20.72
CA ALA A 151 8.91 -4.04 19.83
C ALA A 151 8.69 -4.40 18.36
N ARG A 152 9.03 -5.64 17.99
CA ARG A 152 8.92 -6.11 16.62
C ARG A 152 7.46 -6.29 16.22
N GLU A 153 6.64 -6.89 17.05
CA GLU A 153 5.21 -7.03 16.76
C GLU A 153 4.50 -5.67 16.84
N ALA A 154 4.87 -4.77 17.76
CA ALA A 154 4.35 -3.40 17.82
C ALA A 154 4.66 -2.64 16.52
N CYS A 155 5.90 -2.67 16.04
CA CYS A 155 6.28 -2.11 14.73
C CYS A 155 5.46 -2.75 13.61
N ARG A 156 5.49 -4.08 13.47
CA ARG A 156 4.79 -4.79 12.40
C ARG A 156 3.31 -4.41 12.34
N THR A 157 2.62 -4.45 13.47
CA THR A 157 1.17 -4.24 13.54
C THR A 157 0.77 -2.80 13.32
N SER A 158 1.52 -1.84 13.87
CA SER A 158 1.29 -0.40 13.59
C SER A 158 1.52 -0.05 12.12
N ILE A 159 2.55 -0.62 11.47
CA ILE A 159 2.80 -0.46 10.03
C ILE A 159 1.61 -0.96 9.21
N PHE A 160 1.20 -2.22 9.43
CA PHE A 160 0.12 -2.81 8.64
C PHE A 160 -1.24 -2.18 8.98
N ALA A 161 -1.43 -1.63 10.18
CA ALA A 161 -2.59 -0.81 10.50
C ALA A 161 -2.60 0.48 9.69
N ALA A 162 -1.52 1.27 9.71
CA ALA A 162 -1.41 2.52 8.96
C ALA A 162 -1.59 2.30 7.46
N TRP A 163 -0.90 1.30 6.90
CA TRP A 163 -1.04 0.96 5.48
C TRP A 163 -2.47 0.51 5.14
N SER A 164 -3.05 -0.43 5.89
CA SER A 164 -4.43 -0.89 5.63
C SER A 164 -5.44 0.26 5.78
N LEU A 165 -5.23 1.17 6.72
CA LEU A 165 -6.09 2.32 6.93
C LEU A 165 -5.98 3.31 5.75
N CYS A 166 -4.77 3.55 5.24
CA CYS A 166 -4.54 4.34 4.02
C CYS A 166 -5.29 3.74 2.83
N ASP A 167 -5.15 2.43 2.62
CA ASP A 167 -5.83 1.71 1.53
C ASP A 167 -7.35 1.75 1.70
N TYR A 168 -7.87 1.63 2.92
CA TYR A 168 -9.31 1.81 3.21
C TYR A 168 -9.76 3.21 2.79
N MET A 169 -9.06 4.26 3.22
CA MET A 169 -9.48 5.65 3.00
C MET A 169 -9.41 6.04 1.51
N LEU A 170 -8.41 5.54 0.77
CA LEU A 170 -8.35 5.68 -0.68
C LEU A 170 -9.52 4.95 -1.36
N THR A 171 -9.77 3.69 -0.99
CA THR A 171 -10.88 2.89 -1.54
C THR A 171 -12.23 3.53 -1.22
N ALA A 172 -12.37 4.12 -0.02
CA ALA A 172 -13.54 4.87 0.42
C ALA A 172 -13.71 6.19 -0.35
N LYS A 173 -12.73 6.62 -1.14
CA LYS A 173 -12.81 7.72 -2.10
C LYS A 173 -12.85 7.27 -3.56
N GLY A 174 -12.94 5.97 -3.82
CA GLY A 174 -12.91 5.43 -5.19
C GLY A 174 -11.53 5.53 -5.84
N VAL A 175 -10.48 5.67 -5.03
CA VAL A 175 -9.09 5.72 -5.48
C VAL A 175 -8.44 4.38 -5.15
N SER A 176 -7.68 3.81 -6.07
CA SER A 176 -6.98 2.55 -5.83
C SER A 176 -5.96 2.66 -4.68
N PRO A 177 -5.70 1.58 -3.93
CA PRO A 177 -4.60 1.46 -2.96
C PRO A 177 -3.25 1.98 -3.46
N GLY A 178 -2.44 2.56 -2.56
CA GLY A 178 -1.28 3.39 -2.93
C GLY A 178 0.10 2.86 -2.58
N GLY A 179 0.21 1.84 -1.73
CA GLY A 179 1.49 1.33 -1.23
C GLY A 179 2.38 2.46 -0.70
N ALA A 180 3.64 2.50 -1.13
CA ALA A 180 4.66 3.48 -0.72
C ALA A 180 4.30 4.97 -0.95
N ARG A 181 3.31 5.26 -1.81
CA ARG A 181 2.85 6.62 -2.13
C ARG A 181 1.41 6.85 -1.68
N GLY A 182 0.93 6.04 -0.73
CA GLY A 182 -0.42 6.14 -0.19
C GLY A 182 -0.71 7.52 0.39
N ILE A 183 0.22 8.09 1.16
CA ILE A 183 0.06 9.39 1.82
C ILE A 183 -0.14 10.52 0.81
N ALA A 184 0.74 10.69 -0.18
CA ALA A 184 0.56 11.75 -1.19
C ALA A 184 -0.78 11.63 -1.93
N ARG A 185 -1.20 10.40 -2.27
CA ARG A 185 -2.47 10.17 -2.95
C ARG A 185 -3.66 10.50 -2.05
N LEU A 186 -3.57 10.12 -0.79
CA LEU A 186 -4.59 10.40 0.20
C LEU A 186 -4.67 11.90 0.48
N ALA A 187 -3.55 12.62 0.50
CA ALA A 187 -3.52 14.07 0.69
C ALA A 187 -4.29 14.80 -0.42
N VAL A 188 -4.27 14.29 -1.65
CA VAL A 188 -5.08 14.83 -2.76
C VAL A 188 -6.56 14.45 -2.63
N ALA A 189 -6.86 13.20 -2.27
CA ALA A 189 -8.22 12.68 -2.24
C ALA A 189 -9.01 13.05 -0.96
N TRP A 190 -8.32 13.20 0.17
CA TRP A 190 -8.86 13.44 1.50
C TRP A 190 -7.77 14.00 2.46
N PRO A 191 -7.45 15.31 2.37
CA PRO A 191 -6.35 15.93 3.14
C PRO A 191 -6.40 15.69 4.66
N ASP A 192 -7.58 15.80 5.25
CA ASP A 192 -7.82 15.59 6.69
C ASP A 192 -7.45 14.15 7.14
N ALA A 193 -7.79 13.15 6.33
CA ALA A 193 -7.41 11.76 6.58
C ALA A 193 -5.90 11.53 6.45
N ALA A 194 -5.25 12.19 5.48
CA ALA A 194 -3.80 12.12 5.31
C ALA A 194 -3.08 12.71 6.53
N ASN A 195 -3.51 13.89 7.00
CA ASN A 195 -2.92 14.53 8.18
C ASN A 195 -3.05 13.65 9.43
N ALA A 196 -4.23 13.05 9.66
CA ALA A 196 -4.42 12.14 10.79
C ALA A 196 -3.51 10.90 10.71
N LEU A 197 -3.26 10.39 9.50
CA LEU A 197 -2.36 9.24 9.30
C LEU A 197 -0.89 9.62 9.49
N ILE A 198 -0.47 10.78 9.00
CA ILE A 198 0.89 11.30 9.23
C ILE A 198 1.14 11.55 10.72
N GLU A 199 0.16 12.13 11.43
CA GLU A 199 0.23 12.30 12.89
C GLU A 199 0.30 10.95 13.62
N PHE A 200 -0.47 9.95 13.17
CA PHE A 200 -0.38 8.60 13.70
C PHE A 200 1.03 8.04 13.55
N GLU A 201 1.64 8.13 12.36
CA GLU A 201 3.00 7.65 12.08
C GLU A 201 4.08 8.32 12.94
N GLY A 202 3.85 9.57 13.38
CA GLY A 202 4.77 10.31 14.24
C GLY A 202 6.10 10.69 13.57
N ALA A 203 6.18 10.53 12.25
CA ALA A 203 7.43 10.61 11.51
C ALA A 203 7.86 12.05 11.18
N GLU A 204 6.95 13.04 11.29
CA GLU A 204 7.25 14.46 11.02
C GLU A 204 8.33 15.07 11.93
N GLN A 205 8.72 14.37 13.00
CA GLN A 205 9.65 14.86 14.03
C GLN A 205 11.11 14.43 13.80
N MET A 206 11.41 13.65 12.76
CA MET A 206 12.77 13.17 12.54
C MET A 206 13.66 14.18 11.82
N ASP A 207 14.88 14.36 12.33
CA ASP A 207 15.95 15.06 11.63
C ASP A 207 16.74 14.14 10.67
N GLN A 208 17.57 14.72 9.80
CA GLN A 208 18.35 13.95 8.82
C GLN A 208 19.29 12.91 9.48
N PRO A 209 20.01 13.21 10.56
CA PRO A 209 20.78 12.21 11.29
C PRO A 209 19.97 10.99 11.75
N GLN A 210 18.77 11.20 12.29
CA GLN A 210 17.86 10.11 12.68
C GLN A 210 17.43 9.28 11.48
N ILE A 211 17.08 9.93 10.37
CA ILE A 211 16.72 9.25 9.10
C ILE A 211 17.88 8.39 8.60
N ASP A 212 19.10 8.94 8.55
CA ASP A 212 20.28 8.23 8.05
C ASP A 212 20.61 7.02 8.94
N SER A 213 20.48 7.16 10.26
CA SER A 213 20.66 6.08 11.23
C SER A 213 19.67 4.94 11.02
N LEU A 214 18.39 5.25 10.79
CA LEU A 214 17.35 4.25 10.50
C LEU A 214 17.62 3.52 9.19
N ILE A 215 17.95 4.25 8.13
CA ILE A 215 18.28 3.66 6.84
C ILE A 215 19.49 2.72 6.98
N GLN A 216 20.54 3.14 7.67
CA GLN A 216 21.73 2.32 7.90
C GLN A 216 21.36 1.03 8.64
N THR A 217 20.55 1.13 9.69
CA THR A 217 20.06 -0.04 10.44
C THR A 217 19.30 -0.99 9.54
N TYR A 218 18.43 -0.47 8.67
CA TYR A 218 17.60 -1.31 7.83
C TYR A 218 18.35 -1.95 6.66
N GLN A 219 19.39 -1.30 6.17
CA GLN A 219 20.31 -1.89 5.19
C GLN A 219 20.94 -3.18 5.72
N THR A 220 21.16 -3.31 7.04
CA THR A 220 21.69 -4.55 7.64
C THR A 220 20.71 -5.73 7.55
N VAL A 221 19.40 -5.48 7.53
CA VAL A 221 18.37 -6.54 7.44
C VAL A 221 17.85 -6.77 6.02
N ALA A 222 18.12 -5.88 5.06
CA ALA A 222 17.66 -6.03 3.68
C ALA A 222 18.25 -7.25 2.95
N GLY A 223 19.54 -7.53 3.16
CA GLY A 223 20.30 -8.48 2.34
C GLY A 223 20.67 -7.89 0.98
N ALA A 224 21.88 -8.20 0.50
CA ALA A 224 22.42 -7.66 -0.76
C ALA A 224 21.65 -8.14 -2.00
N GLY A 225 21.46 -7.25 -2.99
CA GLY A 225 20.78 -7.56 -4.25
C GLY A 225 19.26 -7.75 -4.11
N SER A 226 18.69 -7.37 -2.97
CA SER A 226 17.27 -7.57 -2.67
C SER A 226 16.40 -6.41 -3.16
N PHE A 227 15.10 -6.69 -3.32
CA PHE A 227 14.05 -5.68 -3.51
C PHE A 227 14.16 -4.49 -2.53
N PHE A 228 14.59 -4.74 -1.29
CA PHE A 228 14.74 -3.72 -0.27
C PHE A 228 15.89 -2.74 -0.56
N GLU A 229 16.94 -3.15 -1.26
CA GLU A 229 18.04 -2.27 -1.65
C GLU A 229 17.58 -1.18 -2.63
N MET A 230 16.78 -1.57 -3.63
CA MET A 230 16.12 -0.63 -4.54
C MET A 230 15.14 0.27 -3.77
N TRP A 231 14.35 -0.31 -2.86
CA TRP A 231 13.39 0.44 -2.05
C TRP A 231 14.07 1.54 -1.20
N PHE A 232 15.23 1.25 -0.59
CA PHE A 232 15.97 2.27 0.15
C PHE A 232 16.57 3.35 -0.74
N SER A 233 17.00 3.01 -1.96
CA SER A 233 17.44 4.00 -2.94
C SER A 233 16.30 4.97 -3.30
N LYS A 234 15.08 4.45 -3.47
CA LYS A 234 13.87 5.24 -3.67
C LYS A 234 13.54 6.13 -2.47
N VAL A 235 13.62 5.61 -1.25
CA VAL A 235 13.43 6.39 0.00
C VAL A 235 14.44 7.54 0.09
N LYS A 236 15.74 7.28 -0.12
CA LYS A 236 16.79 8.32 -0.12
C LYS A 236 16.51 9.41 -1.14
N TRP A 237 16.12 9.02 -2.36
CA TRP A 237 15.74 9.97 -3.40
C TRP A 237 14.54 10.82 -2.97
N MET A 238 13.53 10.21 -2.32
CA MET A 238 12.34 10.91 -1.85
C MET A 238 12.67 11.97 -0.79
N PHE A 239 13.54 11.66 0.18
CA PHE A 239 14.03 12.66 1.13
C PHE A 239 14.75 13.83 0.44
N ALA A 240 15.68 13.53 -0.48
CA ALA A 240 16.45 14.54 -1.20
C ALA A 240 15.59 15.47 -2.10
N ASN A 241 14.35 15.08 -2.40
CA ASN A 241 13.43 15.82 -3.27
C ASN A 241 12.18 16.35 -2.54
N GLY A 242 12.20 16.42 -1.20
CA GLY A 242 11.12 17.03 -0.42
C GLY A 242 9.88 16.17 -0.22
N TYR A 243 9.97 14.85 -0.42
CA TYR A 243 8.88 13.88 -0.18
C TYR A 243 9.04 13.18 1.19
N GLY A 244 9.35 13.93 2.25
CA GLY A 244 9.72 13.38 3.57
C GLY A 244 8.69 12.42 4.16
N SER A 245 7.41 12.81 4.20
CA SER A 245 6.34 11.98 4.79
C SER A 245 6.14 10.66 4.04
N ASP A 246 6.06 10.68 2.70
CA ASP A 246 5.98 9.43 1.92
C ASP A 246 7.27 8.60 2.04
N ALA A 247 8.45 9.24 2.19
CA ALA A 247 9.73 8.53 2.33
C ALA A 247 9.76 7.74 3.65
N LEU A 248 9.31 8.35 4.74
CA LEU A 248 9.20 7.71 6.05
C LEU A 248 8.15 6.61 6.05
N HIS A 249 6.98 6.87 5.47
CA HIS A 249 5.93 5.86 5.29
C HIS A 249 6.45 4.64 4.52
N ALA A 250 7.15 4.88 3.40
CA ALA A 250 7.73 3.82 2.59
C ALA A 250 8.84 3.06 3.33
N LEU A 251 9.71 3.76 4.07
CA LEU A 251 10.76 3.15 4.90
C LEU A 251 10.15 2.25 5.97
N TRP A 252 9.07 2.70 6.60
CA TRP A 252 8.34 1.94 7.63
C TRP A 252 7.67 0.69 7.05
N ILE A 253 7.00 0.82 5.90
CA ILE A 253 6.43 -0.34 5.17
C ILE A 253 7.50 -1.38 4.84
N ALA A 254 8.69 -0.95 4.41
CA ALA A 254 9.78 -1.86 4.11
C ALA A 254 10.18 -2.70 5.34
N LEU A 255 10.29 -2.09 6.52
CA LEU A 255 10.53 -2.83 7.76
C LEU A 255 9.40 -3.84 8.03
N GLY A 256 8.13 -3.43 7.92
CA GLY A 256 6.99 -4.30 8.23
C GLY A 256 6.90 -5.50 7.30
N LEU A 257 7.16 -5.29 6.00
CA LEU A 257 7.29 -6.36 5.01
C LEU A 257 8.46 -7.29 5.36
N ARG A 258 9.59 -6.73 5.78
CA ARG A 258 10.74 -7.54 6.17
C ARG A 258 10.45 -8.37 7.41
N ILE A 259 9.84 -7.81 8.45
CA ILE A 259 9.44 -8.55 9.66
C ILE A 259 8.51 -9.72 9.29
N LYS A 260 7.52 -9.48 8.41
CA LYS A 260 6.55 -10.51 8.01
C LYS A 260 7.17 -11.66 7.22
N GLY A 261 8.16 -11.38 6.37
CA GLY A 261 8.74 -12.34 5.43
C GLY A 261 10.13 -12.85 5.78
N ALA A 262 10.73 -12.40 6.88
CA ALA A 262 12.11 -12.73 7.18
C ALA A 262 12.27 -14.17 7.70
N PRO A 263 13.36 -14.85 7.31
CA PRO A 263 13.76 -16.09 7.93
C PRO A 263 14.19 -15.89 9.40
N ASN A 264 14.16 -16.98 10.18
CA ASN A 264 14.37 -16.95 11.63
C ASN A 264 15.75 -16.44 12.06
N ASP A 265 16.76 -16.56 11.21
CA ASP A 265 18.13 -16.09 11.45
C ASP A 265 18.27 -14.57 11.46
N LEU A 266 17.30 -13.83 10.94
CA LEU A 266 17.27 -12.36 10.99
C LEU A 266 16.47 -11.81 12.18
N ARG A 267 15.96 -12.69 13.05
CA ARG A 267 15.08 -12.32 14.16
C ARG A 267 15.70 -11.26 15.06
N ASP A 268 16.90 -11.49 15.55
CA ASP A 268 17.57 -10.58 16.50
C ASP A 268 17.86 -9.21 15.86
N LEU A 269 18.26 -9.20 14.59
CA LEU A 269 18.48 -7.96 13.83
C LEU A 269 17.18 -7.18 13.63
N LEU A 270 16.06 -7.88 13.41
CA LEU A 270 14.74 -7.24 13.28
C LEU A 270 14.21 -6.73 14.60
N ASP A 271 14.50 -7.39 15.71
CA ASP A 271 14.17 -6.89 17.05
C ASP A 271 14.94 -5.59 17.31
N VAL A 272 16.25 -5.53 17.00
CA VAL A 272 17.06 -4.30 17.08
C VAL A 272 16.52 -3.19 16.17
N ALA A 273 16.23 -3.52 14.90
CA ALA A 273 15.71 -2.54 13.94
C ALA A 273 14.33 -1.99 14.35
N SER A 274 13.49 -2.83 14.95
CA SER A 274 12.16 -2.42 15.43
C SER A 274 12.26 -1.52 16.65
N SER A 275 13.09 -1.88 17.64
CA SER A 275 13.33 -1.03 18.81
C SER A 275 13.93 0.32 18.39
N HIS A 276 14.92 0.33 17.51
CA HIS A 276 15.54 1.56 17.02
C HIS A 276 14.52 2.48 16.33
N TRP A 277 13.58 1.92 15.54
CA TRP A 277 12.49 2.71 14.97
C TRP A 277 11.62 3.35 16.05
N LEU A 278 11.09 2.54 16.98
CA LEU A 278 10.22 3.03 18.05
C LEU A 278 10.91 4.11 18.87
N ASP A 279 12.17 3.91 19.25
CA ASP A 279 12.95 4.89 20.00
C ASP A 279 13.12 6.20 19.21
N THR A 280 13.37 6.12 17.91
CA THR A 280 13.59 7.29 17.05
C THR A 280 12.32 8.12 16.88
N ILE A 281 11.14 7.49 16.79
CA ILE A 281 9.85 8.21 16.79
C ILE A 281 9.33 8.55 18.19
N GLY A 282 10.09 8.25 19.26
CA GLY A 282 9.70 8.54 20.64
C GLY A 282 8.56 7.67 21.17
N TRP A 283 8.38 6.46 20.62
CA TRP A 283 7.37 5.51 21.07
C TRP A 283 7.90 4.61 22.17
N ASN A 284 7.79 5.07 23.41
CA ASN A 284 7.83 4.17 24.57
C ASN A 284 6.51 3.37 24.69
N TRP A 285 6.43 2.42 25.63
CA TRP A 285 5.24 1.55 25.77
C TRP A 285 3.94 2.30 26.09
N ASP A 286 4.00 3.40 26.86
CA ASP A 286 2.84 4.26 27.11
C ASP A 286 2.38 4.94 25.81
N THR A 287 3.33 5.41 25.00
CA THR A 287 3.05 5.98 23.68
C THR A 287 2.48 4.93 22.73
N VAL A 288 2.99 3.69 22.71
CA VAL A 288 2.44 2.61 21.87
C VAL A 288 0.98 2.32 22.25
N LEU A 289 0.67 2.28 23.55
CA LEU A 289 -0.71 2.12 24.02
C LEU A 289 -1.59 3.31 23.62
N ALA A 290 -1.09 4.54 23.79
CA ALA A 290 -1.80 5.75 23.34
C ALA A 290 -2.04 5.74 21.82
N LYS A 291 -1.08 5.26 21.03
CA LYS A 291 -1.20 5.10 19.57
C LYS A 291 -2.25 4.05 19.20
N SER A 292 -2.38 2.98 19.97
CA SER A 292 -3.48 2.03 19.81
C SER A 292 -4.85 2.70 20.01
N HIS A 293 -4.99 3.55 21.04
CA HIS A 293 -6.20 4.35 21.24
C HIS A 293 -6.45 5.38 20.12
N GLN A 294 -5.39 6.04 19.64
CA GLN A 294 -5.47 6.95 18.48
C GLN A 294 -5.99 6.19 17.24
N LEU A 295 -5.45 5.00 16.98
CA LEU A 295 -5.86 4.14 15.87
C LEU A 295 -7.34 3.75 15.98
N ARG A 296 -7.84 3.40 17.17
CA ARG A 296 -9.28 3.17 17.40
C ARG A 296 -10.11 4.38 16.98
N GLY A 297 -9.73 5.58 17.44
CA GLY A 297 -10.42 6.82 17.08
C GLY A 297 -10.41 7.09 15.57
N MET A 298 -9.30 6.78 14.89
CA MET A 298 -9.23 6.88 13.43
C MET A 298 -10.13 5.88 12.70
N ILE A 299 -10.21 4.64 13.19
CA ILE A 299 -11.14 3.64 12.63
C ILE A 299 -12.58 4.12 12.80
N ASP A 300 -12.95 4.61 13.99
CA ASP A 300 -14.30 5.13 14.25
C ASP A 300 -14.63 6.36 13.39
N ARG A 301 -13.64 7.20 13.09
CA ARG A 301 -13.82 8.40 12.28
C ARG A 301 -13.91 8.11 10.79
N PHE A 302 -12.99 7.28 10.27
CA PHE A 302 -12.80 7.13 8.82
C PHE A 302 -13.40 5.84 8.26
N CYS A 303 -13.59 4.79 9.09
CA CYS A 303 -14.11 3.49 8.66
C CYS A 303 -15.60 3.27 8.98
N ILE A 304 -16.41 4.33 8.94
CA ILE A 304 -17.85 4.26 9.20
C ILE A 304 -18.57 3.65 7.98
N PRO A 305 -19.41 2.62 8.16
CA PRO A 305 -20.28 2.11 7.10
C PRO A 305 -21.15 3.22 6.50
N SER A 306 -21.39 3.16 5.19
CA SER A 306 -22.27 4.10 4.47
C SER A 306 -23.65 4.23 5.13
N GLU A 307 -24.19 3.13 5.67
CA GLU A 307 -25.54 3.06 6.26
C GLU A 307 -25.71 3.84 7.58
N ASP A 308 -24.63 4.15 8.30
CA ASP A 308 -24.71 4.82 9.61
C ASP A 308 -24.53 6.34 9.53
N LYS A 309 -24.11 6.87 8.37
CA LYS A 309 -23.99 8.34 8.16
C LYS A 309 -25.35 9.02 8.02
N ASP A 310 -26.35 8.32 7.49
CA ASP A 310 -27.70 8.89 7.33
C ASP A 310 -28.51 8.88 8.64
N LYS A 311 -28.18 8.01 9.60
CA LYS A 311 -28.83 7.97 10.92
C LYS A 311 -28.31 9.05 11.89
N THR A 312 -27.11 9.56 11.66
CA THR A 312 -26.48 10.59 12.51
C THR A 312 -26.74 12.01 12.00
N ALA A 313 -27.20 12.18 10.77
CA ALA A 313 -27.47 13.50 10.16
C ALA A 313 -28.88 14.07 10.41
N THR A 314 -29.76 13.40 11.16
CA THR A 314 -31.13 13.87 11.43
C THR A 314 -31.51 13.85 12.90
N LYS A 315 -31.02 14.83 13.65
CA LYS A 315 -31.84 15.53 14.65
C LYS A 315 -31.66 17.02 14.47
N PRO A 316 -32.56 17.71 13.76
CA PRO A 316 -32.74 19.13 13.98
C PRO A 316 -33.11 19.30 15.45
N ASP A 317 -32.40 20.21 16.11
CA ASP A 317 -32.71 20.68 17.44
C ASP A 317 -34.20 21.09 17.46
N ALA A 318 -35.04 20.29 18.12
CA ALA A 318 -36.43 20.65 18.33
C ALA A 318 -36.42 21.74 19.40
N GLY A 319 -36.28 22.98 18.91
CA GLY A 319 -36.44 24.18 19.69
C GLY A 319 -37.78 24.20 20.42
N ASP A 320 -37.68 24.65 21.67
CA ASP A 320 -38.63 25.42 22.46
C ASP A 320 -40.10 24.97 22.54
N PRO A 321 -40.55 24.42 23.69
CA PRO A 321 -41.96 24.41 24.02
C PRO A 321 -42.37 25.80 24.53
N ASP A 322 -43.04 26.51 23.62
CA ASP A 322 -43.89 27.68 23.84
C ASP A 322 -44.63 27.62 25.20
N MET A 323 -44.26 28.51 26.11
CA MET A 323 -44.93 28.70 27.40
C MET A 323 -46.22 29.49 27.21
N HIS A 324 -47.31 28.77 26.98
CA HIS A 324 -48.66 29.29 27.22
C HIS A 324 -49.36 28.47 28.30
N ARG A 325 -49.41 29.02 29.53
CA ARG A 325 -50.50 28.83 30.51
C ARG A 325 -50.66 30.06 31.40
N ASP A 326 -51.73 30.79 31.13
CA ASP A 326 -52.71 31.34 32.07
C ASP A 326 -52.23 32.11 33.32
N ALA A 327 -52.33 33.44 33.25
CA ALA A 327 -53.12 34.29 34.15
C ALA A 327 -53.42 35.64 33.47
#